data_AF-A0A5E4HQD4-F1
#
_entry.id   AF-A0A5E4HQD4-F1
#
_cell.length_a   1.000
_cell.length_b   1.000
_cell.length_c   1.000
_cell.angle_alpha   90.00
_cell.angle_beta   90.00
_cell.angle_gamma   90.00
#
_symmetry.space_group_name_H-M   'P 1'
#
loop_
_entity.id
_entity.type
_entity.pdbx_description
1 polymer ?
#
loop_
_entity_poly.entity_id
_entity_poly.type
_entity_poly.pdbx_seq_one_letter_code
_entity_poly.pdbx_strand_id
1 'polypeptide(L)'
;MKKITDAVTNIIQTDPRILDALNMGIINYKALARLIKPEVEELAAKPASIEAIAIAAQRLTTKITTNKSTQPSYSHILAKTQIQLRDDVHVFYLKELPQLPTIDRGFLVAIKGIDSATILVDDNHFHKLRIPEHEVVSDKRKLSAIILQSPPEISETPGVIAHLLRALAGAQVNVVEIISSYDTTYFLVEQTDSLRALEALRFIIRPLQTRI
;
A
#
# COMPACT_ATOMS: atom_id res chain seq x y z
N MET A 1 -1.24 -35.43 -2.85
CA MET A 1 -1.68 -34.94 -4.17
C MET A 1 -2.89 -34.04 -4.00
N LYS A 2 -2.81 -32.78 -4.45
CA LYS A 2 -3.99 -31.88 -4.52
C LYS A 2 -4.78 -32.16 -5.81
N LYS A 3 -6.10 -31.93 -5.80
CA LYS A 3 -6.87 -31.94 -7.06
C LYS A 3 -6.49 -30.70 -7.87
N ILE A 4 -6.62 -30.77 -9.20
CA ILE A 4 -6.37 -29.63 -10.10
C ILE A 4 -7.22 -28.42 -9.65
N THR A 5 -8.48 -28.65 -9.27
CA THR A 5 -9.36 -27.61 -8.72
C THR A 5 -8.79 -26.96 -7.46
N ASP A 6 -8.21 -27.73 -6.55
CA ASP A 6 -7.66 -27.21 -5.29
C ASP A 6 -6.36 -26.43 -5.55
N ALA A 7 -5.53 -26.90 -6.49
CA ALA A 7 -4.32 -26.20 -6.92
C ALA A 7 -4.67 -24.86 -7.60
N VAL A 8 -5.62 -24.87 -8.54
CA VAL A 8 -6.12 -23.65 -9.20
C VAL A 8 -6.74 -22.69 -8.18
N THR A 9 -7.51 -23.20 -7.23
CA THR A 9 -8.10 -22.36 -6.17
C THR A 9 -7.04 -21.70 -5.32
N ASN A 10 -6.00 -22.46 -4.92
CA ASN A 10 -4.89 -21.93 -4.14
C ASN A 10 -4.20 -20.79 -4.88
N ILE A 11 -3.74 -21.03 -6.12
CA ILE A 11 -3.03 -20.02 -6.94
C ILE A 11 -3.88 -18.76 -7.14
N ILE A 12 -5.16 -18.92 -7.50
CA ILE A 12 -6.04 -17.78 -7.72
C ILE A 12 -6.27 -17.00 -6.42
N GLN A 13 -6.47 -17.68 -5.28
CA GLN A 13 -6.75 -17.01 -4.02
C GLN A 13 -5.52 -16.33 -3.39
N THR A 14 -4.32 -16.80 -3.72
CA THR A 14 -3.07 -16.24 -3.21
C THR A 14 -2.46 -15.17 -4.12
N ASP A 15 -2.97 -15.00 -5.34
CA ASP A 15 -2.55 -13.93 -6.26
C ASP A 15 -3.60 -12.81 -6.36
N PRO A 16 -3.41 -11.68 -5.65
CA PRO A 16 -4.34 -10.55 -5.70
C PRO A 16 -4.55 -9.97 -7.10
N ARG A 17 -3.56 -10.08 -8.00
CA ARG A 17 -3.66 -9.54 -9.37
C ARG A 17 -4.69 -10.32 -10.17
N ILE A 18 -4.69 -11.65 -10.01
CA ILE A 18 -5.66 -12.53 -10.65
C ILE A 18 -7.04 -12.27 -10.05
N LEU A 19 -7.16 -12.17 -8.71
CA LEU A 19 -8.42 -11.83 -8.06
C LEU A 19 -9.00 -10.50 -8.54
N ASP A 20 -8.17 -9.47 -8.69
CA ASP A 20 -8.59 -8.17 -9.19
C ASP A 20 -9.13 -8.27 -10.62
N ALA A 21 -8.39 -8.95 -11.52
CA ALA A 21 -8.83 -9.18 -12.90
C ALA A 21 -10.13 -10.02 -13.00
N LEU A 22 -10.30 -10.99 -12.09
CA LEU A 22 -11.53 -11.78 -11.96
C LEU A 22 -12.71 -10.93 -11.50
N ASN A 23 -12.54 -10.11 -10.45
CA ASN A 23 -13.58 -9.24 -9.93
C ASN A 23 -13.99 -8.16 -10.96
N MET A 24 -13.04 -7.70 -11.76
CA MET A 24 -13.30 -6.75 -12.87
C MET A 24 -13.99 -7.40 -14.08
N GLY A 25 -14.07 -8.73 -14.14
CA GLY A 25 -14.66 -9.45 -15.27
C GLY A 25 -13.86 -9.37 -16.57
N ILE A 26 -12.57 -9.03 -16.50
CA ILE A 26 -11.71 -8.80 -17.67
C ILE A 26 -10.80 -9.99 -18.02
N ILE A 27 -10.97 -11.13 -17.36
CA ILE A 27 -10.05 -12.26 -17.53
C ILE A 27 -10.33 -13.06 -18.81
N ASN A 28 -9.25 -13.51 -19.46
CA ASN A 28 -9.31 -14.60 -20.43
C ASN A 28 -8.89 -15.91 -19.75
N TYR A 29 -9.86 -16.80 -19.48
CA TYR A 29 -9.60 -18.05 -18.75
C TYR A 29 -8.60 -18.99 -19.44
N LYS A 30 -8.54 -19.01 -20.78
CA LYS A 30 -7.54 -19.82 -21.50
C LYS A 30 -6.14 -19.22 -21.36
N ALA A 31 -6.02 -17.90 -21.42
CA ALA A 31 -4.74 -17.23 -21.19
C ALA A 31 -4.26 -17.40 -19.74
N LEU A 32 -5.16 -17.22 -18.77
CA LEU A 32 -4.89 -17.51 -17.36
C LEU A 32 -4.42 -18.96 -17.17
N ALA A 33 -5.12 -19.92 -17.78
CA ALA A 33 -4.78 -21.32 -17.66
C ALA A 33 -3.37 -21.63 -18.17
N ARG A 34 -2.92 -21.01 -19.26
CA ARG A 34 -1.54 -21.15 -19.75
C ARG A 34 -0.53 -20.55 -18.77
N LEU A 35 -0.86 -19.39 -18.18
CA LEU A 35 -0.01 -18.70 -17.22
C LEU A 35 0.23 -19.55 -15.96
N ILE A 36 -0.84 -20.12 -15.38
CA ILE A 36 -0.75 -20.83 -14.10
C ILE A 36 -0.47 -22.33 -14.23
N LYS A 37 -0.49 -22.89 -15.44
CA LYS A 37 -0.30 -24.34 -15.67
C LYS A 37 0.97 -24.91 -15.01
N PRO A 38 2.16 -24.29 -15.13
CA PRO A 38 3.37 -24.85 -14.52
C PRO A 38 3.21 -25.06 -13.00
N GLU A 39 2.68 -24.05 -12.32
CA GLU A 39 2.46 -24.05 -10.87
C GLU A 39 1.32 -24.99 -10.45
N VAL A 40 0.27 -25.12 -11.28
CA VAL A 40 -0.80 -26.10 -11.07
C VAL A 40 -0.25 -27.52 -11.12
N GLU A 41 0.58 -27.85 -12.11
CA GLU A 41 1.14 -29.19 -12.29
C GLU A 41 2.12 -29.54 -11.17
N GLU A 42 2.90 -28.56 -10.71
CA GLU A 42 3.77 -28.69 -9.54
C GLU A 42 2.95 -29.00 -8.28
N LEU A 43 1.94 -28.18 -7.95
CA LEU A 43 1.10 -28.37 -6.77
C LEU A 43 0.25 -29.65 -6.80
N ALA A 44 -0.22 -30.03 -7.98
CA ALA A 44 -1.02 -31.24 -8.18
C ALA A 44 -0.16 -32.51 -8.30
N ALA A 45 1.16 -32.36 -8.54
CA ALA A 45 2.10 -33.41 -8.87
C ALA A 45 1.65 -34.31 -10.03
N LYS A 46 1.00 -33.71 -11.04
CA LYS A 46 0.47 -34.42 -12.22
C LYS A 46 0.16 -33.45 -13.37
N PRO A 47 0.14 -33.93 -14.63
CA PRO A 47 -0.22 -33.09 -15.77
C PRO A 47 -1.67 -32.62 -15.72
N ALA A 48 -1.92 -31.43 -16.23
CA ALA A 48 -3.24 -30.81 -16.29
C ALA A 48 -3.48 -30.16 -17.67
N SER A 49 -4.65 -30.39 -18.27
CA SER A 49 -5.00 -29.72 -19.53
C SER A 49 -5.39 -28.26 -19.31
N ILE A 50 -5.16 -27.42 -20.32
CA ILE A 50 -5.56 -26.01 -20.31
C ILE A 50 -7.07 -25.89 -20.10
N GLU A 51 -7.86 -26.77 -20.70
CA GLU A 51 -9.31 -26.82 -20.56
C GLU A 51 -9.73 -27.11 -19.11
N ALA A 52 -9.09 -28.07 -18.45
CA ALA A 52 -9.40 -28.42 -17.06
C ALA A 52 -9.11 -27.25 -16.11
N ILE A 53 -7.98 -26.57 -16.31
CA ILE A 53 -7.58 -25.39 -15.53
C ILE A 53 -8.55 -24.23 -15.79
N ALA A 54 -8.87 -23.94 -17.05
CA ALA A 54 -9.77 -22.85 -17.42
C ALA A 54 -11.18 -23.04 -16.82
N ILE A 55 -11.73 -24.26 -16.88
CA ILE A 55 -13.04 -24.59 -16.28
C ILE A 55 -12.99 -24.44 -14.75
N ALA A 56 -11.91 -24.91 -14.11
CA ALA A 56 -11.73 -24.74 -12.67
C ALA A 56 -11.70 -23.26 -12.26
N ALA A 57 -10.94 -22.44 -12.99
CA ALA A 57 -10.86 -20.99 -12.77
C ALA A 57 -12.21 -20.29 -12.98
N GLN A 58 -12.94 -20.63 -14.06
CA GLN A 58 -14.26 -20.08 -14.33
C GLN A 58 -15.27 -20.41 -13.22
N ARG A 59 -15.32 -21.67 -12.76
CA ARG A 59 -16.18 -22.11 -11.66
C ARG A 59 -15.89 -21.37 -10.35
N LEU A 60 -14.61 -21.15 -10.05
CA LEU A 60 -14.22 -20.38 -8.88
C LEU A 60 -14.69 -18.93 -8.99
N THR A 61 -14.55 -18.33 -10.17
CA THR A 61 -14.96 -16.94 -10.43
C THR A 61 -16.45 -16.76 -10.15
N THR A 62 -17.31 -17.65 -10.66
CA THR A 62 -18.75 -17.60 -10.41
C THR A 62 -19.07 -17.62 -8.91
N LYS A 63 -18.34 -18.40 -8.11
CA LYS A 63 -18.51 -18.42 -6.64
C LYS A 63 -18.03 -17.14 -5.96
N ILE A 64 -16.98 -16.50 -6.48
CA ILE A 64 -16.42 -15.26 -5.93
C ILE A 64 -17.33 -14.07 -6.27
N THR A 65 -17.82 -13.98 -7.51
CA THR A 65 -18.59 -12.83 -8.01
C THR A 65 -20.02 -12.79 -7.49
N THR A 66 -20.64 -13.93 -7.15
CA THR A 66 -21.99 -13.97 -6.57
C THR A 66 -22.09 -13.38 -5.16
N ASN A 67 -20.95 -13.21 -4.47
CA ASN A 67 -20.90 -12.82 -3.06
C ASN A 67 -20.32 -11.42 -2.78
N LYS A 68 -20.07 -10.58 -3.80
CA LYS A 68 -19.39 -9.29 -3.58
C LYS A 68 -20.13 -8.08 -4.15
N SER A 69 -20.24 -7.05 -3.32
CA SER A 69 -20.39 -5.65 -3.74
C SER A 69 -19.27 -5.29 -4.71
N THR A 70 -19.58 -4.53 -5.75
CA THR A 70 -18.61 -4.04 -6.75
C THR A 70 -17.62 -3.02 -6.17
N GLN A 71 -17.89 -2.50 -4.97
CA GLN A 71 -17.01 -1.56 -4.28
C GLN A 71 -16.14 -2.28 -3.23
N PRO A 72 -14.84 -1.94 -3.12
CA PRO A 72 -14.01 -2.40 -2.02
C PRO A 72 -14.67 -2.08 -0.67
N SER A 73 -14.59 -3.00 0.29
CA SER A 73 -15.21 -2.85 1.62
C SER A 73 -14.75 -1.59 2.36
N TYR A 74 -13.57 -1.08 2.03
CA TYR A 74 -12.95 0.08 2.65
C TYR A 74 -13.22 1.43 1.97
N SER A 75 -14.07 1.46 0.94
CA SER A 75 -14.34 2.70 0.18
C SER A 75 -14.90 3.84 1.06
N HIS A 76 -15.64 3.49 2.12
CA HIS A 76 -16.19 4.47 3.07
C HIS A 76 -15.10 5.16 3.92
N ILE A 77 -13.97 4.50 4.18
CA ILE A 77 -12.81 5.06 4.90
C ILE A 77 -12.15 6.11 4.02
N LEU A 78 -11.86 5.74 2.77
CA LEU A 78 -11.26 6.64 1.78
C LEU A 78 -12.16 7.86 1.50
N ALA A 79 -13.47 7.67 1.43
CA ALA A 79 -14.43 8.76 1.26
C ALA A 79 -14.42 9.78 2.42
N LYS A 80 -13.97 9.40 3.62
CA LYS A 80 -13.84 10.28 4.78
C LYS A 80 -12.39 10.72 5.03
N THR A 81 -11.45 10.34 4.16
CA THR A 81 -10.03 10.66 4.30
C THR A 81 -9.74 12.07 3.82
N GLN A 82 -9.03 12.86 4.62
CA GLN A 82 -8.51 14.17 4.26
C GLN A 82 -7.04 14.07 3.84
N ILE A 83 -6.63 14.87 2.86
CA ILE A 83 -5.27 14.86 2.32
C ILE A 83 -4.63 16.22 2.51
N GLN A 84 -3.44 16.25 3.12
CA GLN A 84 -2.60 17.43 3.25
C GLN A 84 -1.23 17.17 2.62
N LEU A 85 -0.61 18.19 2.04
CA LEU A 85 0.76 18.17 1.56
C LEU A 85 1.60 19.09 2.44
N ARG A 86 2.75 18.61 2.89
CA ARG A 86 3.75 19.38 3.63
C ARG A 86 5.08 19.20 2.93
N ASP A 87 5.66 20.30 2.46
CA ASP A 87 7.01 20.32 1.92
C ASP A 87 8.04 20.50 3.04
N ASP A 88 9.31 20.41 2.66
CA ASP A 88 10.45 20.67 3.54
C ASP A 88 10.43 19.74 4.77
N VAL A 89 10.42 18.44 4.46
CA VAL A 89 10.50 17.34 5.43
C VAL A 89 11.87 16.69 5.37
N HIS A 90 12.47 16.47 6.54
CA HIS A 90 13.70 15.72 6.72
C HIS A 90 13.43 14.37 7.37
N VAL A 91 14.15 13.35 6.93
CA VAL A 91 14.15 12.01 7.51
C VAL A 91 15.56 11.61 7.90
N PHE A 92 15.73 11.35 9.20
CA PHE A 92 16.96 10.80 9.76
C PHE A 92 16.79 9.32 10.05
N TYR A 93 17.72 8.53 9.55
CA TYR A 93 17.93 7.15 9.99
C TYR A 93 19.14 7.15 10.92
N LEU A 94 18.94 6.70 12.14
CA LEU A 94 19.87 6.79 13.26
C LEU A 94 20.11 5.40 13.87
N LYS A 95 21.22 5.24 14.60
CA LYS A 95 21.46 4.01 15.39
C LYS A 95 20.67 4.06 16.70
N GLU A 96 20.76 5.17 17.44
CA GLU A 96 20.00 5.40 18.66
C GLU A 96 19.03 6.58 18.51
N LEU A 97 17.93 6.55 19.27
CA LEU A 97 17.00 7.68 19.33
C LEU A 97 17.56 8.76 20.27
N PRO A 98 17.87 9.97 19.78
CA PRO A 98 18.34 11.07 20.61
C PRO A 98 17.22 11.60 21.52
N GLN A 99 17.58 12.46 22.47
CA GLN A 99 16.59 13.23 23.21
C GLN A 99 15.81 14.14 22.24
N LEU A 100 14.49 13.97 22.23
CA LEU A 100 13.61 14.75 21.37
C LEU A 100 13.29 16.10 22.02
N PRO A 101 13.36 17.21 21.27
CA PRO A 101 12.93 18.51 21.77
C PRO A 101 11.40 18.57 21.85
N THR A 102 10.88 19.45 22.70
CA THR A 102 9.48 19.86 22.63
C THR A 102 9.28 20.70 21.35
N ILE A 103 8.27 20.33 20.57
CA ILE A 103 7.89 21.06 19.36
C ILE A 103 6.46 21.58 19.54
N ASP A 104 6.33 22.89 19.73
CA ASP A 104 5.04 23.54 20.03
C ASP A 104 4.13 23.64 18.80
N ARG A 105 4.71 23.74 17.60
CA ARG A 105 4.00 23.80 16.31
C ARG A 105 4.86 23.13 15.25
N GLY A 106 4.37 22.07 14.61
CA GLY A 106 5.14 21.34 13.60
C GLY A 106 4.79 19.86 13.63
N PHE A 107 5.46 19.06 12.80
CA PHE A 107 5.34 17.62 12.86
C PHE A 107 6.68 17.03 13.27
N LEU A 108 6.64 16.08 14.21
CA LEU A 108 7.77 15.23 14.56
C LEU A 108 7.23 13.83 14.76
N VAL A 109 7.80 12.90 14.02
CA VAL A 109 7.54 11.48 14.22
C VAL A 109 8.86 10.83 14.56
N ALA A 110 8.89 10.10 15.67
CA ALA A 110 10.05 9.35 16.10
C ALA A 110 9.66 7.89 16.26
N ILE A 111 10.39 7.01 15.60
CA ILE A 111 10.21 5.56 15.65
C ILE A 111 11.49 4.99 16.24
N LYS A 112 11.38 4.29 17.38
CA LYS A 112 12.48 3.53 17.96
C LYS A 112 12.33 2.06 17.58
N GLY A 113 13.24 1.56 16.76
CA GLY A 113 13.42 0.14 16.50
C GLY A 113 14.29 -0.53 17.56
N ILE A 114 14.65 -1.80 17.34
CA ILE A 114 15.51 -2.56 18.25
C ILE A 114 16.92 -1.96 18.28
N ASP A 115 17.54 -1.78 17.10
CA ASP A 115 18.91 -1.26 16.93
C ASP A 115 18.97 -0.07 15.95
N SER A 116 17.87 0.67 15.84
CA SER A 116 17.77 1.83 14.95
C SER A 116 16.70 2.81 15.43
N ALA A 117 16.78 4.03 14.96
CA ALA A 117 15.72 5.01 15.12
C ALA A 117 15.49 5.77 13.81
N THR A 118 14.23 6.13 13.56
CA THR A 118 13.85 7.01 12.45
C THR A 118 13.22 8.26 13.01
N ILE A 119 13.69 9.43 12.59
CA ILE A 119 13.05 10.71 12.92
C ILE A 119 12.59 11.38 11.63
N LEU A 120 11.32 11.73 11.61
CA LEU A 120 10.68 12.61 10.64
C LEU A 120 10.49 13.97 11.30
N VAL A 121 10.94 15.05 10.66
CA VAL A 121 10.79 16.41 11.20
C VAL A 121 10.61 17.41 10.06
N ASP A 122 9.91 18.51 10.29
CA ASP A 122 9.94 19.64 9.36
C ASP A 122 11.28 20.37 9.42
N ASP A 123 11.70 20.95 8.30
CA ASP A 123 12.97 21.68 8.17
C ASP A 123 13.09 22.80 9.21
N ASN A 124 11.97 23.44 9.55
CA ASN A 124 11.92 24.52 10.55
C ASN A 124 12.28 24.06 11.96
N HIS A 125 12.24 22.77 12.28
CA HIS A 125 12.58 22.23 13.59
C HIS A 125 13.82 21.34 13.60
N PHE A 126 14.38 21.03 12.43
CA PHE A 126 15.61 20.25 12.32
C PHE A 126 16.73 20.76 13.23
N HIS A 127 16.96 22.08 13.28
CA HIS A 127 18.01 22.70 14.09
C HIS A 127 17.85 22.50 15.61
N LYS A 128 16.66 22.11 16.08
CA LYS A 128 16.39 21.80 17.49
C LYS A 128 16.79 20.36 17.86
N LEU A 129 16.94 19.48 16.87
CA LEU A 129 17.41 18.12 17.08
C LEU A 129 18.92 18.13 17.31
N ARG A 130 19.34 17.69 18.50
CA ARG A 130 20.76 17.50 18.83
C ARG A 130 21.17 16.07 18.49
N ILE A 131 21.42 15.82 17.21
CA ILE A 131 21.83 14.50 16.71
C ILE A 131 23.35 14.47 16.54
N PRO A 132 24.09 13.64 17.29
CA PRO A 132 25.52 13.45 17.05
C PRO A 132 25.78 12.86 15.66
N GLU A 133 26.77 13.37 14.92
CA GLU A 133 27.07 12.88 13.56
C GLU A 133 27.34 11.36 13.50
N HIS A 134 27.97 10.79 14.54
CA HIS A 134 28.26 9.36 14.61
C HIS A 134 27.02 8.46 14.75
N GLU A 135 25.88 9.04 15.14
CA GLU A 135 24.60 8.35 15.23
C GLU A 135 23.85 8.33 13.89
N VAL A 136 24.19 9.24 12.96
CA VAL A 136 23.50 9.36 11.67
C VAL A 136 23.95 8.26 10.71
N VAL A 137 23.01 7.39 10.34
CA VAL A 137 23.20 6.37 9.29
C VAL A 137 22.87 6.97 7.92
N SER A 138 21.79 7.74 7.84
CA SER A 138 21.40 8.44 6.62
C SER A 138 20.54 9.67 6.96
N ASP A 139 20.68 10.70 6.14
CA ASP A 139 19.89 11.93 6.16
C ASP A 139 19.27 12.13 4.77
N LYS A 140 17.94 12.14 4.71
CA LYS A 140 17.17 12.40 3.49
C LYS A 140 16.47 13.75 3.64
N ARG A 141 16.70 14.63 2.67
CA ARG A 141 16.19 16.02 2.63
C ARG A 141 15.41 16.27 1.35
N LYS A 142 14.75 17.43 1.27
CA LYS A 142 13.92 17.82 0.12
C LYS A 142 12.81 16.81 -0.15
N LEU A 143 12.18 16.36 0.93
CA LEU A 143 11.04 15.47 0.86
C LEU A 143 9.76 16.26 1.12
N SER A 144 8.66 15.72 0.61
CA SER A 144 7.33 16.17 0.96
C SER A 144 6.57 15.03 1.64
N ALA A 145 5.85 15.34 2.71
CA ALA A 145 4.90 14.44 3.34
C ALA A 145 3.50 14.66 2.78
N ILE A 146 2.92 13.61 2.19
CA ILE A 146 1.49 13.53 1.93
C ILE A 146 0.84 12.86 3.14
N ILE A 147 0.06 13.64 3.88
CA ILE A 147 -0.56 13.24 5.14
C ILE A 147 -2.03 12.93 4.85
N LEU A 148 -2.41 11.69 5.08
CA LEU A 148 -3.78 11.21 4.99
C LEU A 148 -4.35 11.03 6.40
N GLN A 149 -5.41 11.76 6.71
CA GLN A 149 -6.13 11.62 7.97
C GLN A 149 -7.46 10.94 7.71
N SER A 150 -7.64 9.73 8.22
CA SER A 150 -8.73 8.81 7.93
C SER A 150 -9.55 8.53 9.20
N PRO A 151 -10.74 7.91 9.11
CA PRO A 151 -11.39 7.34 10.28
C PRO A 151 -10.51 6.29 11.00
N PRO A 152 -10.57 6.16 12.34
CA PRO A 152 -9.79 5.19 13.10
C PRO A 152 -9.92 3.73 12.63
N GLU A 153 -11.07 3.39 12.03
CA GLU A 153 -11.33 2.06 11.45
C GLU A 153 -10.28 1.63 10.42
N ILE A 154 -9.49 2.57 9.86
CA ILE A 154 -8.37 2.27 8.97
C ILE A 154 -7.35 1.32 9.60
N SER A 155 -7.10 1.40 10.91
CA SER A 155 -6.11 0.56 11.59
C SER A 155 -6.51 -0.92 11.63
N GLU A 156 -7.80 -1.20 11.45
CA GLU A 156 -8.37 -2.55 11.51
C GLU A 156 -8.87 -3.05 10.15
N THR A 157 -8.79 -2.21 9.11
CA THR A 157 -9.37 -2.52 7.80
C THR A 157 -8.31 -2.90 6.77
N PRO A 158 -8.28 -4.17 6.32
CA PRO A 158 -7.31 -4.61 5.32
C PRO A 158 -7.51 -3.93 3.95
N GLY A 159 -6.40 -3.65 3.28
CA GLY A 159 -6.39 -3.25 1.86
C GLY A 159 -6.35 -1.75 1.60
N VAL A 160 -6.62 -0.89 2.59
CA VAL A 160 -6.55 0.57 2.42
C VAL A 160 -5.14 1.02 2.03
N ILE A 161 -4.14 0.67 2.83
CA ILE A 161 -2.74 1.06 2.57
C ILE A 161 -2.23 0.48 1.25
N ALA A 162 -2.59 -0.77 0.93
CA ALA A 162 -2.22 -1.39 -0.33
C ALA A 162 -2.84 -0.66 -1.54
N HIS A 163 -4.09 -0.19 -1.42
CA HIS A 163 -4.75 0.57 -2.47
C HIS A 163 -4.08 1.93 -2.71
N LEU A 164 -3.71 2.64 -1.64
CA LEU A 164 -2.99 3.92 -1.71
C LEU A 164 -1.60 3.74 -2.36
N LEU A 165 -0.83 2.74 -1.93
CA LEU A 165 0.48 2.41 -2.51
C LEU A 165 0.39 2.03 -3.98
N ARG A 166 -0.65 1.30 -4.39
CA ARG A 166 -0.88 0.97 -5.81
C ARG A 166 -1.12 2.22 -6.67
N ALA A 167 -1.83 3.23 -6.15
CA ALA A 167 -2.03 4.48 -6.86
C ALA A 167 -0.71 5.23 -7.06
N LEU A 168 0.15 5.28 -6.04
CA LEU A 168 1.48 5.89 -6.13
C LEU A 168 2.40 5.12 -7.09
N ALA A 169 2.40 3.80 -7.01
CA ALA A 169 3.16 2.94 -7.93
C ALA A 169 2.71 3.13 -9.39
N GLY A 170 1.40 3.21 -9.63
CA GLY A 170 0.83 3.48 -10.96
C GLY A 170 1.24 4.85 -11.52
N ALA A 171 1.46 5.84 -10.65
CA ALA A 171 1.99 7.15 -11.01
C ALA A 171 3.52 7.20 -11.12
N GLN A 172 4.21 6.07 -10.93
CA GLN A 172 5.68 5.95 -10.91
C GLN A 172 6.34 6.89 -9.88
N VAL A 173 5.71 7.00 -8.71
CA VAL A 173 6.22 7.75 -7.57
C VAL A 173 6.93 6.80 -6.62
N ASN A 174 8.19 7.09 -6.29
CA ASN A 174 8.89 6.38 -5.24
C ASN A 174 8.46 6.89 -3.86
N VAL A 175 8.16 5.98 -2.95
CA VAL A 175 7.89 6.30 -1.54
C VAL A 175 9.17 6.09 -0.76
N VAL A 176 9.73 7.18 -0.25
CA VAL A 176 10.96 7.18 0.56
C VAL A 176 10.71 6.56 1.92
N GLU A 177 9.59 6.91 2.56
CA GLU A 177 9.18 6.40 3.87
C GLU A 177 7.64 6.36 3.92
N ILE A 178 7.08 5.37 4.62
CA ILE A 178 5.65 5.32 4.93
C ILE A 178 5.45 5.07 6.42
N ILE A 179 4.61 5.89 7.05
CA ILE A 179 4.27 5.73 8.46
C ILE A 179 2.75 5.65 8.55
N SER A 180 2.23 4.50 8.96
CA SER A 180 0.81 4.30 9.23
C SER A 180 0.59 4.23 10.74
N SER A 181 -0.08 5.22 11.31
CA SER A 181 -0.28 5.37 12.74
C SER A 181 -1.74 5.67 13.05
N TYR A 182 -2.42 4.73 13.71
CA TYR A 182 -3.83 4.82 14.12
C TYR A 182 -4.77 5.33 13.02
N ASP A 183 -5.00 6.65 12.93
CA ASP A 183 -5.89 7.31 11.97
C ASP A 183 -5.14 8.09 10.88
N THR A 184 -3.81 8.22 11.00
CA THR A 184 -2.98 9.08 10.17
C THR A 184 -1.92 8.26 9.41
N THR A 185 -1.84 8.46 8.10
CA THR A 185 -0.80 7.87 7.25
C THR A 185 0.05 8.96 6.62
N TYR A 186 1.37 8.83 6.70
CA TYR A 186 2.36 9.72 6.08
C TYR A 186 3.02 8.98 4.94
N PHE A 187 2.97 9.54 3.73
CA PHE A 187 3.79 9.12 2.60
C PHE A 187 4.85 10.17 2.34
N LEU A 188 6.11 9.79 2.47
CA LEU A 188 7.25 10.65 2.18
C LEU A 188 7.71 10.37 0.77
N VAL A 189 7.78 11.41 -0.04
CA VAL A 189 8.22 11.35 -1.43
C VAL A 189 9.26 12.44 -1.66
N GLU A 190 10.07 12.28 -2.70
CA GLU A 190 10.92 13.38 -3.17
C GLU A 190 10.04 14.59 -3.52
N GLN A 191 10.47 15.80 -3.17
CA GLN A 191 9.67 17.02 -3.38
C GLN A 191 9.35 17.27 -4.86
N THR A 192 10.19 16.78 -5.77
CA THR A 192 9.95 16.79 -7.22
C THR A 192 8.76 15.93 -7.65
N ASP A 193 8.39 14.92 -6.84
CA ASP A 193 7.29 13.98 -7.09
C ASP A 193 6.02 14.34 -6.33
N SER A 194 6.08 15.33 -5.43
CA SER A 194 5.02 15.69 -4.48
C SER A 194 3.65 15.94 -5.13
N LEU A 195 3.61 16.75 -6.20
CA LEU A 195 2.37 17.08 -6.91
C LEU A 195 1.79 15.84 -7.62
N ARG A 196 2.64 15.07 -8.30
CA ARG A 196 2.25 13.84 -8.99
C ARG A 196 1.67 12.81 -8.02
N ALA A 197 2.30 12.66 -6.86
CA ALA A 197 1.86 11.79 -5.80
C ALA A 197 0.52 12.26 -5.19
N LEU A 198 0.38 13.56 -4.93
CA LEU A 198 -0.85 14.16 -4.43
C LEU A 198 -2.02 13.97 -5.40
N GLU A 199 -1.79 14.17 -6.69
CA GLU A 199 -2.79 13.97 -7.74
C GLU A 199 -3.22 12.50 -7.85
N ALA A 200 -2.27 11.56 -7.82
CA ALA A 200 -2.57 10.13 -7.86
C ALA A 200 -3.48 9.69 -6.71
N LEU A 201 -3.21 10.16 -5.49
CA LEU A 201 -4.05 9.85 -4.32
C LEU A 201 -5.40 10.56 -4.39
N ARG A 202 -5.46 11.83 -4.82
CA ARG A 202 -6.73 12.55 -5.01
C ARG A 202 -7.60 11.91 -6.08
N PHE A 203 -7.01 11.37 -7.14
CA PHE A 203 -7.74 10.72 -8.23
C PHE A 203 -8.57 9.53 -7.74
N ILE A 204 -8.04 8.74 -6.80
CA ILE A 204 -8.76 7.59 -6.23
C ILE A 204 -9.69 7.97 -5.07
N ILE A 205 -9.41 9.04 -4.33
CA ILE A 205 -10.18 9.43 -3.13
C ILE A 205 -11.38 10.34 -3.48
N ARG A 206 -11.21 11.37 -4.33
CA ARG A 206 -12.25 12.37 -4.62
C ARG A 206 -13.57 11.77 -5.15
N PRO A 207 -13.57 10.78 -6.06
CA PRO A 207 -14.82 10.19 -6.55
C PRO A 207 -15.64 9.50 -5.46
N LEU A 208 -15.00 9.08 -4.36
CA LEU A 208 -15.67 8.46 -3.22
C LEU A 208 -16.28 9.51 -2.28
N GLN A 209 -15.64 10.68 -2.17
CA GLN A 209 -16.13 11.82 -1.37
C GLN A 209 -17.42 12.42 -1.94
N THR A 210 -17.58 12.47 -3.27
CA THR A 210 -18.75 13.05 -3.94
C THR A 210 -20.00 12.16 -3.91
N ARG A 211 -19.90 10.94 -3.36
CA ARG A 211 -20.99 9.94 -3.33
C ARG A 211 -21.66 9.83 -1.96
N ILE A 212 -21.20 10.61 -0.98
CA ILE A 212 -21.79 10.76 0.36
C ILE A 212 -22.63 12.04 0.36
#